data_AF-A0AAU1J2M0-F1
#
_entry.id   AF-A0AAU1J2M0-F1
#
_cell.length_a   1.000
_cell.length_b   1.000
_cell.length_c   1.000
_cell.angle_alpha   90.00
_cell.angle_beta   90.00
_cell.angle_gamma   90.00
#
_symmetry.space_group_name_H-M   'P 1'
#
loop_
_entity.id
_entity.type
_entity.pdbx_description
1 polymer ?
#
loop_
_entity_poly.entity_id
_entity_poly.type
_entity_poly.pdbx_seq_one_letter_code
_entity_poly.pdbx_strand_id
1 'polypeptide(L)'
;MFSLLEPPFLSRLRAARRILVAGAGGGFDVYAGLPLALALRSAGKEVHLANLSFADLYGLDQDVWVDREVAAVRPDTQARGDYFPERSLARWLDLHDLPSTVYAFPLTGVQPLRDAYRTLIGHLGGVDAVVLVDGGTDILMRGDEHGLGTPEEDMVSLAAVNGLDEVPVRLVACLGFGVDAYHGVNHSLVLENLAALDREGAYLGAFSLPRESREGQLYLDAVAHAQESTPEHPSIVNGSVAAAVRGDFGDVRFTERTRGGELFVNPLMALYFCVDAPGLARRNLYLDRLEKTALVRQVSTLIEEFRDGLPRQRPPRAYPH
;
A
#
# COMPACT_ATOMS: atom_id res chain seq x y z
N MET A 1 -7.33 -9.78 -23.32
CA MET A 1 -6.48 -10.94 -23.61
C MET A 1 -5.15 -10.70 -22.90
N PHE A 2 -4.70 -11.63 -22.06
CA PHE A 2 -3.40 -11.53 -21.40
C PHE A 2 -2.30 -12.07 -22.32
N SER A 3 -1.08 -11.57 -22.17
CA SER A 3 0.09 -12.05 -22.92
C SER A 3 1.29 -12.12 -21.99
N LEU A 4 2.28 -12.96 -22.34
CA LEU A 4 3.54 -13.03 -21.57
C LEU A 4 4.36 -11.74 -21.65
N LEU A 5 4.14 -10.91 -22.67
CA LEU A 5 4.88 -9.67 -22.91
C LEU A 5 4.41 -8.51 -22.04
N GLU A 6 3.24 -8.62 -21.42
CA GLU A 6 2.64 -7.54 -20.64
C GLU A 6 2.01 -8.13 -19.37
N PRO A 7 2.44 -7.70 -18.18
CA PRO A 7 1.85 -8.16 -16.92
C PRO A 7 0.32 -8.03 -16.93
N PRO A 8 -0.44 -9.05 -16.48
CA PRO A 8 -1.90 -9.00 -16.42
C PRO A 8 -2.42 -7.80 -15.63
N PHE A 9 -1.71 -7.39 -14.58
CA PHE A 9 -1.97 -6.16 -13.83
C PHE A 9 -2.02 -4.91 -14.72
N LEU A 10 -0.99 -4.68 -15.54
CA LEU A 10 -0.94 -3.54 -16.47
C LEU A 10 -2.01 -3.67 -17.58
N SER A 11 -2.29 -4.89 -18.01
CA SER A 11 -3.37 -5.15 -18.98
C SER A 11 -4.74 -4.71 -18.44
N ARG A 12 -5.01 -4.85 -17.13
CA ARG A 12 -6.26 -4.38 -16.49
C ARG A 12 -6.37 -2.86 -16.46
N LEU A 13 -5.25 -2.14 -16.39
CA LEU A 13 -5.19 -0.68 -16.35
C LEU A 13 -5.17 -0.04 -17.74
N ARG A 14 -5.08 -0.83 -18.82
CA ARG A 14 -4.93 -0.32 -20.19
C ARG A 14 -6.03 0.66 -20.61
N ALA A 15 -7.29 0.35 -20.27
CA ALA A 15 -8.44 1.16 -20.65
C ALA A 15 -8.69 2.35 -19.71
N ALA A 16 -8.19 2.28 -18.47
CA ALA A 16 -8.32 3.36 -17.49
C ALA A 16 -7.57 4.60 -17.99
N ARG A 17 -8.14 5.79 -17.85
CA ARG A 17 -7.50 7.07 -18.19
C ARG A 17 -7.09 7.81 -16.94
N ARG A 18 -7.96 7.84 -15.93
CA ARG A 18 -7.69 8.42 -14.63
C ARG A 18 -7.61 7.35 -13.55
N ILE A 19 -6.49 7.32 -12.86
CA ILE A 19 -6.13 6.27 -11.90
C ILE A 19 -5.78 6.91 -10.57
N LEU A 20 -6.38 6.42 -9.49
CA LEU A 20 -5.98 6.74 -8.13
C LEU A 20 -5.07 5.62 -7.62
N VAL A 21 -3.84 5.94 -7.24
CA VAL A 21 -2.91 5.02 -6.57
C VAL A 21 -2.85 5.42 -5.10
N ALA A 22 -3.24 4.51 -4.20
CA ALA A 22 -3.45 4.83 -2.79
C ALA A 22 -2.72 3.85 -1.87
N GLY A 23 -1.89 4.34 -0.95
CA GLY A 23 -1.26 3.50 0.08
C GLY A 23 -2.27 2.96 1.08
N ALA A 24 -2.21 1.65 1.35
CA ALA A 24 -3.26 0.91 2.06
C ALA A 24 -2.98 0.74 3.56
N GLY A 25 -1.74 0.40 3.93
CA GLY A 25 -1.31 0.08 5.31
C GLY A 25 -0.85 1.29 6.12
N GLY A 26 -0.85 2.48 5.50
CA GLY A 26 -0.49 3.72 6.17
C GLY A 26 0.95 4.16 5.95
N GLY A 27 1.43 5.11 6.76
CA GLY A 27 2.83 5.52 6.77
C GLY A 27 3.41 5.83 5.38
N PHE A 28 4.35 5.00 4.91
CA PHE A 28 5.08 5.20 3.65
C PHE A 28 4.55 4.35 2.48
N ASP A 29 3.40 3.70 2.59
CA ASP A 29 2.90 2.78 1.56
C ASP A 29 2.70 3.41 0.20
N VAL A 30 2.32 4.69 0.14
CA VAL A 30 2.25 5.44 -1.12
C VAL A 30 3.55 5.40 -1.94
N TYR A 31 4.72 5.22 -1.30
CA TYR A 31 6.00 5.07 -2.00
C TYR A 31 6.09 3.74 -2.77
N ALA A 32 5.46 2.67 -2.29
CA ALA A 32 5.34 1.42 -3.04
C ALA A 32 4.53 1.61 -4.33
N GLY A 33 3.65 2.61 -4.38
CA GLY A 33 2.91 2.98 -5.59
C GLY A 33 3.62 3.95 -6.52
N LEU A 34 4.71 4.61 -6.08
CA LEU A 34 5.39 5.64 -6.87
C LEU A 34 5.92 5.11 -8.22
N PRO A 35 6.60 3.93 -8.31
CA PRO A 35 7.02 3.40 -9.60
C PRO A 35 5.85 3.17 -10.56
N LEU A 36 4.73 2.65 -10.07
CA LEU A 36 3.51 2.43 -10.86
C LEU A 36 2.94 3.76 -11.35
N ALA A 37 2.86 4.76 -10.47
CA ALA A 37 2.35 6.08 -10.83
C ALA A 37 3.20 6.75 -11.91
N LEU A 38 4.53 6.65 -11.81
CA LEU A 38 5.47 7.17 -12.80
C LEU A 38 5.32 6.48 -14.17
N ALA A 39 5.24 5.15 -14.19
CA ALA A 39 5.01 4.37 -15.42
C ALA A 39 3.66 4.67 -16.07
N LEU A 40 2.59 4.81 -15.26
CA LEU A 40 1.26 5.13 -15.77
C LEU A 40 1.20 6.57 -16.32
N ARG A 41 1.84 7.53 -15.65
CA ARG A 41 1.98 8.91 -16.16
C ARG A 41 2.76 8.96 -17.47
N SER A 42 3.86 8.22 -17.58
CA SER A 42 4.65 8.16 -18.83
C SER A 42 3.87 7.50 -19.98
N ALA A 43 2.93 6.60 -19.66
CA ALA A 43 1.96 6.04 -20.60
C ALA A 43 0.78 7.00 -20.93
N GLY A 44 0.82 8.26 -20.51
CA GLY A 44 -0.18 9.28 -20.81
C GLY A 44 -1.46 9.18 -19.97
N LYS A 45 -1.42 8.49 -18.83
CA LYS A 45 -2.54 8.41 -17.87
C LYS A 45 -2.53 9.61 -16.93
N GLU A 46 -3.71 10.01 -16.49
CA GLU A 46 -3.88 10.95 -15.39
C GLU A 46 -3.81 10.16 -14.08
N VAL A 47 -2.78 10.40 -13.26
CA VAL A 47 -2.55 9.62 -12.04
C VAL A 47 -2.50 10.51 -10.82
N HIS A 48 -3.36 10.20 -9.86
CA HIS A 48 -3.46 10.85 -8.56
C HIS A 48 -2.90 9.92 -7.48
N LEU A 49 -2.27 10.51 -6.47
CA LEU A 49 -1.70 9.78 -5.35
C LEU A 49 -2.52 10.04 -4.11
N ALA A 50 -2.81 8.99 -3.33
CA ALA A 50 -3.39 9.10 -2.00
C ALA A 50 -2.68 8.19 -1.00
N ASN A 51 -2.92 8.41 0.29
CA ASN A 51 -2.39 7.57 1.35
C ASN A 51 -3.37 7.56 2.53
N LEU A 52 -3.56 6.41 3.18
CA LEU A 52 -4.03 6.42 4.57
C LEU A 52 -2.88 6.97 5.43
N SER A 53 -3.13 8.03 6.20
CA SER A 53 -2.04 8.79 6.81
C SER A 53 -1.83 8.47 8.28
N PHE A 54 -0.57 8.34 8.66
CA PHE A 54 -0.14 8.26 10.06
C PHE A 54 0.27 9.63 10.63
N ALA A 55 0.24 10.68 9.82
CA ALA A 55 0.46 12.04 10.30
C ALA A 55 -0.79 12.57 11.05
N ASP A 56 -0.59 13.54 11.94
CA ASP A 56 -1.68 14.23 12.63
C ASP A 56 -2.37 15.22 11.67
N LEU A 57 -3.31 14.71 10.86
CA LEU A 57 -4.01 15.50 9.85
C LEU A 57 -4.96 16.53 10.46
N TYR A 58 -5.56 16.27 11.63
CA TYR A 58 -6.53 17.19 12.24
C TYR A 58 -5.89 18.48 12.77
N GLY A 59 -4.56 18.53 12.86
CA GLY A 59 -3.79 19.74 13.14
C GLY A 59 -3.50 20.63 11.92
N LEU A 60 -3.91 20.24 10.71
CA LEU A 60 -3.67 21.00 9.48
C LEU A 60 -4.61 22.20 9.33
N ASP A 61 -4.17 23.18 8.53
CA ASP A 61 -4.98 24.36 8.18
C ASP A 61 -6.24 23.97 7.37
N GLN A 62 -7.30 24.78 7.51
CA GLN A 62 -8.61 24.47 6.91
C GLN A 62 -8.58 24.43 5.38
N ASP A 63 -7.72 25.22 4.75
CA ASP A 63 -7.57 25.32 3.29
C ASP A 63 -6.85 24.11 2.66
N VAL A 64 -6.25 23.25 3.48
CA VAL A 64 -5.67 21.98 3.05
C VAL A 64 -6.75 20.92 2.79
N TRP A 65 -7.91 21.04 3.43
CA TRP A 65 -8.99 20.06 3.32
C TRP A 65 -9.81 20.26 2.04
N VAL A 66 -9.88 19.20 1.23
CA VAL A 66 -10.80 19.14 0.07
C VAL A 66 -12.24 19.06 0.56
N ASP A 67 -12.45 18.20 1.56
CA ASP A 67 -13.69 18.00 2.29
C ASP A 67 -13.35 17.22 3.59
N ARG A 68 -14.37 16.81 4.33
CA ARG A 68 -14.24 15.96 5.51
C ARG A 68 -13.46 14.67 5.18
N GLU A 69 -12.47 14.39 6.01
CA GLU A 69 -11.59 13.22 5.91
C GLU A 69 -10.75 13.14 4.61
N VAL A 70 -10.61 14.23 3.84
CA VAL A 70 -9.73 14.29 2.65
C VAL A 70 -8.87 15.55 2.66
N ALA A 71 -7.57 15.40 2.91
CA ALA A 71 -6.59 16.48 2.83
C ALA A 71 -5.84 16.45 1.49
N ALA A 72 -5.63 17.61 0.86
CA ALA A 72 -4.76 17.77 -0.32
C ALA A 72 -3.38 18.26 0.13
N VAL A 73 -2.48 17.32 0.45
CA VAL A 73 -1.13 17.64 0.93
C VAL A 73 -0.28 18.13 -0.24
N ARG A 74 0.29 19.32 -0.09
CA ARG A 74 1.18 20.01 -1.02
C ARG A 74 2.57 20.20 -0.40
N PRO A 75 3.60 20.59 -1.19
CA PRO A 75 4.97 20.76 -0.68
C PRO A 75 5.09 21.73 0.50
N ASP A 76 4.25 22.76 0.51
CA ASP A 76 4.20 23.86 1.46
C ASP A 76 3.23 23.63 2.63
N THR A 77 2.50 22.51 2.65
CA THR A 77 1.55 22.18 3.74
C THR A 77 2.25 22.20 5.09
N GLN A 78 1.79 23.09 5.97
CA GLN A 78 2.28 23.21 7.33
C GLN A 78 1.65 22.12 8.20
N ALA A 79 2.47 21.49 9.04
CA ALA A 79 2.03 20.44 9.94
C ALA A 79 2.94 20.40 11.16
N ARG A 80 2.42 19.89 12.27
CA ARG A 80 3.20 19.67 13.49
C ARG A 80 3.89 18.30 13.40
N GLY A 81 5.13 18.24 13.87
CA GLY A 81 5.91 17.01 13.91
C GLY A 81 6.66 16.71 12.60
N ASP A 82 7.56 15.75 12.71
CA ASP A 82 8.56 15.45 11.67
C ASP A 82 8.18 14.22 10.83
N TYR A 83 7.22 13.42 11.26
CA TYR A 83 6.70 12.27 10.50
C TYR A 83 5.53 12.69 9.62
N PHE A 84 5.81 13.00 8.35
CA PHE A 84 4.76 13.30 7.35
C PHE A 84 5.14 12.79 5.95
N PRO A 85 5.00 11.46 5.69
CA PRO A 85 5.43 10.81 4.45
C PRO A 85 4.84 11.43 3.18
N GLU A 86 3.57 11.83 3.22
CA GLU A 86 2.84 12.43 2.11
C GLU A 86 3.40 13.80 1.75
N ARG A 87 3.74 14.62 2.76
CA ARG A 87 4.40 15.92 2.53
C ARG A 87 5.83 15.74 2.01
N SER A 88 6.57 14.77 2.55
CA SER A 88 7.89 14.41 2.04
C SER A 88 7.80 14.03 0.55
N LEU A 89 6.80 13.22 0.18
CA LEU A 89 6.58 12.81 -1.20
C LEU A 89 6.13 13.99 -2.08
N ALA A 90 5.23 14.85 -1.58
CA ALA A 90 4.80 16.06 -2.28
C ALA A 90 5.99 16.96 -2.63
N ARG A 91 6.89 17.21 -1.68
CA ARG A 91 8.13 17.97 -1.89
C ARG A 91 9.04 17.32 -2.92
N TRP A 92 9.23 16.00 -2.82
CA TRP A 92 10.03 15.27 -3.79
C TRP A 92 9.43 15.35 -5.20
N LEU A 93 8.11 15.20 -5.35
CA LEU A 93 7.42 15.35 -6.63
C LEU A 93 7.62 16.74 -7.23
N ASP A 94 7.55 17.79 -6.41
CA ASP A 94 7.76 19.18 -6.81
C ASP A 94 9.19 19.42 -7.32
N LEU A 95 10.19 18.88 -6.62
CA LEU A 95 11.61 18.94 -7.03
C LEU A 95 11.87 18.28 -8.39
N HIS A 96 11.00 17.37 -8.82
CA HIS A 96 11.10 16.64 -10.08
C HIS A 96 10.11 17.13 -11.15
N ASP A 97 9.51 18.31 -10.97
CA ASP A 97 8.51 18.91 -11.87
C ASP A 97 7.31 17.98 -12.15
N LEU A 98 6.90 17.19 -11.15
CA LEU A 98 5.76 16.29 -11.21
C LEU A 98 4.55 16.89 -10.47
N PRO A 99 3.31 16.46 -10.79
CA PRO A 99 2.14 16.82 -9.99
C PRO A 99 2.37 16.46 -8.51
N SER A 100 2.46 17.50 -7.68
CA SER A 100 3.00 17.45 -6.32
C SER A 100 1.93 17.40 -5.22
N THR A 101 0.68 17.15 -5.58
CA THR A 101 -0.39 16.87 -4.60
C THR A 101 -0.41 15.39 -4.25
N VAL A 102 -0.36 15.08 -2.96
CA VAL A 102 -0.63 13.74 -2.41
C VAL A 102 -1.84 13.88 -1.50
N TYR A 103 -2.93 13.19 -1.82
CA TYR A 103 -4.12 13.20 -0.98
C TYR A 103 -3.90 12.33 0.27
N ALA A 104 -4.42 12.75 1.41
CA ALA A 104 -4.25 12.03 2.66
C ALA A 104 -5.61 11.80 3.32
N PHE A 105 -5.85 10.56 3.75
CA PHE A 105 -7.01 10.17 4.54
C PHE A 105 -6.59 9.99 6.00
N PRO A 106 -7.36 10.46 6.98
CA PRO A 106 -7.07 10.19 8.38
C PRO A 106 -7.38 8.73 8.74
N LEU A 107 -6.81 8.27 9.86
CA LEU A 107 -7.09 6.95 10.41
C LEU A 107 -8.55 6.86 10.92
N THR A 108 -9.37 6.13 10.18
CA THR A 108 -10.79 5.92 10.47
C THR A 108 -11.18 4.45 10.31
N GLY A 109 -12.45 4.11 10.55
CA GLY A 109 -13.03 2.83 10.14
C GLY A 109 -13.42 2.80 8.66
N VAL A 110 -14.06 1.71 8.24
CA VAL A 110 -14.41 1.43 6.85
C VAL A 110 -15.38 2.45 6.25
N GLN A 111 -16.45 2.82 6.96
CA GLN A 111 -17.47 3.69 6.37
C GLN A 111 -16.93 5.11 6.11
N PRO A 112 -16.30 5.80 7.10
CA PRO A 112 -15.74 7.12 6.84
C PRO A 112 -14.66 7.10 5.78
N LEU A 113 -13.80 6.06 5.75
CA LEU A 113 -12.76 5.96 4.71
C LEU A 113 -13.38 5.78 3.32
N ARG A 114 -14.42 4.94 3.18
CA ARG A 114 -15.11 4.77 1.90
C ARG A 114 -15.76 6.06 1.42
N ASP A 115 -16.38 6.81 2.33
CA ASP A 115 -16.96 8.11 2.01
C ASP A 115 -15.87 9.11 1.60
N ALA A 116 -14.71 9.10 2.27
CA ALA A 116 -13.55 9.91 1.90
C ALA A 116 -13.04 9.56 0.48
N TYR A 117 -12.94 8.28 0.14
CA TYR A 117 -12.63 7.85 -1.23
C TYR A 117 -13.64 8.37 -2.24
N ARG A 118 -14.96 8.28 -1.97
CA ARG A 118 -15.99 8.82 -2.87
C ARG A 118 -15.87 10.32 -3.05
N THR A 119 -15.61 11.05 -1.96
CA THR A 119 -15.41 12.49 -2.00
C THR A 119 -14.18 12.85 -2.85
N LEU A 120 -13.05 12.16 -2.64
CA LEU A 120 -11.87 12.37 -3.46
C LEU A 120 -12.15 12.05 -4.94
N ILE A 121 -12.78 10.91 -5.23
CA ILE A 121 -13.15 10.53 -6.60
C ILE A 121 -14.04 11.60 -7.24
N GLY A 122 -15.04 12.12 -6.51
CA GLY A 122 -15.90 13.20 -6.97
C GLY A 122 -15.12 14.49 -7.25
N HIS A 123 -14.22 14.88 -6.34
CA HIS A 123 -13.34 16.04 -6.50
C HIS A 123 -12.44 15.93 -7.73
N LEU A 124 -11.92 14.73 -8.01
CA LEU A 124 -11.12 14.46 -9.19
C LEU A 124 -11.94 14.42 -10.49
N GLY A 125 -13.28 14.40 -10.40
CA GLY A 125 -14.19 14.31 -11.53
C GLY A 125 -14.45 12.88 -12.01
N GLY A 126 -14.41 11.90 -11.10
CA GLY A 126 -14.48 10.46 -11.35
C GLY A 126 -13.10 9.82 -11.46
N VAL A 127 -12.99 8.48 -11.37
CA VAL A 127 -11.78 7.70 -11.68
C VAL A 127 -12.18 6.40 -12.38
N ASP A 128 -11.33 5.88 -13.25
CA ASP A 128 -11.58 4.60 -13.93
C ASP A 128 -10.99 3.42 -13.16
N ALA A 129 -9.97 3.67 -12.35
CA ALA A 129 -9.31 2.66 -11.55
C ALA A 129 -8.81 3.18 -10.20
N VAL A 130 -8.88 2.32 -9.19
CA VAL A 130 -8.18 2.48 -7.90
C VAL A 130 -7.18 1.33 -7.76
N VAL A 131 -5.93 1.68 -7.45
CA VAL A 131 -4.85 0.74 -7.13
C VAL A 131 -4.45 0.98 -5.68
N LEU A 132 -4.80 0.04 -4.80
CA LEU A 132 -4.24 -0.02 -3.46
C LEU A 132 -2.80 -0.51 -3.54
N VAL A 133 -1.90 0.12 -2.80
CA VAL A 133 -0.51 -0.29 -2.71
C VAL A 133 -0.13 -0.55 -1.27
N ASP A 134 0.53 -1.68 -1.05
CA ASP A 134 0.98 -2.14 0.27
C ASP A 134 2.51 -2.26 0.24
N GLY A 135 3.14 -1.60 1.21
CA GLY A 135 4.55 -1.71 1.52
C GLY A 135 4.83 -2.97 2.34
N GLY A 136 4.67 -4.13 1.72
CA GLY A 136 4.62 -5.38 2.44
C GLY A 136 3.81 -6.40 1.66
N THR A 137 3.19 -7.32 2.38
CA THR A 137 2.34 -8.40 1.87
C THR A 137 1.24 -8.80 2.87
N ASP A 138 1.10 -8.11 3.99
CA ASP A 138 0.09 -8.41 5.01
C ASP A 138 -1.34 -8.14 4.54
N ILE A 139 -1.55 -7.25 3.56
CA ILE A 139 -2.87 -7.12 2.92
C ILE A 139 -3.35 -8.43 2.26
N LEU A 140 -2.43 -9.35 1.93
CA LEU A 140 -2.74 -10.66 1.32
C LEU A 140 -3.16 -11.71 2.37
N MET A 141 -3.16 -11.35 3.65
CA MET A 141 -3.51 -12.27 4.73
C MET A 141 -5.03 -12.45 4.82
N ARG A 142 -5.43 -13.68 5.11
CA ARG A 142 -6.82 -14.13 5.07
C ARG A 142 -7.52 -13.96 6.42
N GLY A 143 -6.76 -14.00 7.51
CA GLY A 143 -7.21 -13.83 8.89
C GLY A 143 -7.01 -15.04 9.78
N ASP A 144 -6.91 -16.24 9.20
CA ASP A 144 -6.70 -17.47 9.94
C ASP A 144 -5.23 -17.85 10.09
N GLU A 145 -4.28 -17.07 9.59
CA GLU A 145 -2.85 -17.28 9.77
C GLU A 145 -2.39 -17.00 11.20
N HIS A 146 -1.29 -17.66 11.60
CA HIS A 146 -0.68 -17.49 12.91
C HIS A 146 -0.33 -16.02 13.23
N GLY A 147 0.29 -15.31 12.29
CA GLY A 147 0.51 -13.86 12.37
C GLY A 147 -0.05 -13.18 11.15
N LEU A 148 -0.63 -11.99 11.33
CA LEU A 148 -1.28 -11.21 10.26
C LEU A 148 -0.45 -10.00 9.81
N GLY A 149 0.65 -9.66 10.49
CA GLY A 149 1.29 -8.36 10.28
C GLY A 149 0.56 -7.25 11.01
N THR A 150 0.27 -6.17 10.32
CA THR A 150 -0.47 -4.99 10.78
C THR A 150 -1.79 -4.83 10.00
N PRO A 151 -2.78 -5.71 10.26
CA PRO A 151 -3.93 -5.87 9.38
C PRO A 151 -4.95 -4.72 9.42
N GLU A 152 -4.95 -3.86 10.44
CA GLU A 152 -6.00 -2.87 10.64
C GLU A 152 -6.15 -1.92 9.44
N GLU A 153 -5.07 -1.21 9.11
CA GLU A 153 -5.04 -0.23 8.04
C GLU A 153 -5.34 -0.87 6.68
N ASP A 154 -4.66 -1.97 6.38
CA ASP A 154 -4.80 -2.73 5.14
C ASP A 154 -6.24 -3.17 4.91
N MET A 155 -6.87 -3.73 5.94
CA MET A 155 -8.22 -4.27 5.83
C MET A 155 -9.27 -3.17 5.78
N VAL A 156 -9.04 -2.03 6.44
CA VAL A 156 -9.91 -0.86 6.30
C VAL A 156 -9.84 -0.32 4.88
N SER A 157 -8.64 -0.17 4.32
CA SER A 157 -8.41 0.25 2.94
C SER A 157 -9.02 -0.72 1.94
N LEU A 158 -8.79 -2.02 2.11
CA LEU A 158 -9.36 -3.07 1.26
C LEU A 158 -10.88 -3.08 1.31
N ALA A 159 -11.49 -3.01 2.50
CA ALA A 159 -12.95 -2.98 2.66
C ALA A 159 -13.57 -1.71 2.09
N ALA A 160 -12.92 -0.56 2.27
CA ALA A 160 -13.37 0.72 1.73
C ALA A 160 -13.41 0.66 0.19
N VAL A 161 -12.29 0.32 -0.45
CA VAL A 161 -12.19 0.24 -1.92
C VAL A 161 -13.02 -0.89 -2.51
N ASN A 162 -13.12 -2.05 -1.84
CA ASN A 162 -14.00 -3.12 -2.29
C ASN A 162 -15.48 -2.68 -2.35
N GLY A 163 -15.91 -1.75 -1.50
CA GLY A 163 -17.28 -1.21 -1.52
C GLY A 163 -17.52 -0.06 -2.53
N LEU A 164 -16.54 0.28 -3.37
CA LEU A 164 -16.67 1.29 -4.43
C LEU A 164 -17.10 0.63 -5.76
N ASP A 165 -18.33 0.13 -5.83
CA ASP A 165 -18.86 -0.56 -7.01
C ASP A 165 -18.99 0.34 -8.25
N GLU A 166 -19.02 1.65 -8.04
CA GLU A 166 -18.93 2.66 -9.08
C GLU A 166 -17.55 2.71 -9.77
N VAL A 167 -16.49 2.16 -9.17
CA VAL A 167 -15.15 2.07 -9.75
C VAL A 167 -14.96 0.71 -10.44
N PRO A 168 -14.82 0.67 -11.77
CA PRO A 168 -14.84 -0.60 -12.51
C PRO A 168 -13.56 -1.44 -12.31
N VAL A 169 -12.41 -0.80 -12.10
CA VAL A 169 -11.12 -1.48 -11.91
C VAL A 169 -10.58 -1.18 -10.52
N ARG A 170 -10.51 -2.20 -9.66
CA ARG A 170 -10.03 -2.10 -8.28
C ARG A 170 -8.95 -3.16 -8.07
N LEU A 171 -7.70 -2.74 -7.88
CA LEU A 171 -6.55 -3.63 -7.83
C LEU A 171 -5.75 -3.41 -6.54
N VAL A 172 -4.97 -4.41 -6.14
CA VAL A 172 -3.97 -4.30 -5.07
C VAL A 172 -2.60 -4.69 -5.64
N ALA A 173 -1.55 -3.94 -5.29
CA ALA A 173 -0.17 -4.23 -5.63
C ALA A 173 0.71 -4.15 -4.38
N CYS A 174 1.34 -5.26 -4.04
CA CYS A 174 2.18 -5.41 -2.85
C CYS A 174 3.66 -5.36 -3.28
N LEU A 175 4.49 -4.56 -2.62
CA LEU A 175 5.94 -4.47 -2.89
C LEU A 175 6.71 -4.58 -1.59
N GLY A 176 7.69 -5.50 -1.52
CA GLY A 176 8.46 -5.73 -0.30
C GLY A 176 8.28 -7.11 0.32
N PHE A 177 7.92 -8.13 -0.47
CA PHE A 177 7.81 -9.52 -0.01
C PHE A 177 8.97 -9.93 0.91
N GLY A 178 8.64 -10.34 2.12
CA GLY A 178 9.64 -10.66 3.15
C GLY A 178 9.62 -9.73 4.35
N VAL A 179 9.29 -8.44 4.14
CA VAL A 179 9.55 -7.41 5.14
C VAL A 179 8.67 -7.53 6.39
N ASP A 180 7.45 -8.04 6.24
CA ASP A 180 6.48 -8.19 7.34
C ASP A 180 6.74 -9.40 8.24
N ALA A 181 7.81 -10.16 7.96
CA ALA A 181 8.23 -11.25 8.84
C ALA A 181 8.47 -10.78 10.27
N TYR A 182 8.92 -9.54 10.44
CA TYR A 182 9.10 -8.90 11.74
C TYR A 182 7.76 -8.72 12.51
N HIS A 183 6.66 -8.51 11.79
CA HIS A 183 5.30 -8.42 12.33
C HIS A 183 4.57 -9.77 12.34
N GLY A 184 5.32 -10.88 12.20
CA GLY A 184 4.80 -12.24 12.34
C GLY A 184 4.17 -12.83 11.07
N VAL A 185 4.25 -12.15 9.93
CA VAL A 185 3.79 -12.72 8.65
C VAL A 185 4.68 -13.90 8.25
N ASN A 186 4.04 -15.02 7.92
CA ASN A 186 4.73 -16.19 7.38
C ASN A 186 4.59 -16.21 5.84
N HIS A 187 5.70 -15.99 5.15
CA HIS A 187 5.71 -15.86 3.68
C HIS A 187 5.31 -17.13 2.92
N SER A 188 5.44 -18.32 3.51
CA SER A 188 4.86 -19.54 2.93
C SER A 188 3.32 -19.51 2.92
N LEU A 189 2.69 -18.90 3.93
CA LEU A 189 1.24 -18.69 3.94
C LEU A 189 0.80 -17.61 2.96
N VAL A 190 1.61 -16.55 2.78
CA VAL A 190 1.37 -15.55 1.71
C VAL A 190 1.37 -16.22 0.33
N LEU A 191 2.36 -17.08 0.06
CA LEU A 191 2.41 -17.86 -1.20
C LEU A 191 1.22 -18.82 -1.34
N GLU A 192 0.78 -19.45 -0.25
CA GLU A 192 -0.43 -20.29 -0.23
C GLU A 192 -1.69 -19.48 -0.58
N ASN A 193 -1.81 -18.26 -0.04
CA ASN A 193 -2.93 -17.35 -0.32
C ASN A 193 -2.92 -16.88 -1.78
N LEU A 194 -1.76 -16.51 -2.32
CA LEU A 194 -1.60 -16.15 -3.73
C LEU A 194 -1.99 -17.31 -4.66
N ALA A 195 -1.56 -18.53 -4.35
CA ALA A 195 -1.96 -19.72 -5.10
C ALA A 195 -3.48 -19.97 -5.04
N ALA A 196 -4.11 -19.67 -3.90
CA ALA A 196 -5.56 -19.70 -3.82
C ALA A 196 -6.19 -18.61 -4.72
N LEU A 197 -5.71 -17.37 -4.66
CA LEU A 197 -6.19 -16.25 -5.50
C LEU A 197 -6.07 -16.57 -6.99
N ASP A 198 -4.97 -17.20 -7.39
CA ASP A 198 -4.76 -17.65 -8.76
C ASP A 198 -5.81 -18.67 -9.22
N ARG A 199 -6.15 -19.66 -8.37
CA ARG A 199 -7.22 -20.63 -8.69
C ARG A 199 -8.59 -19.98 -8.94
N GLU A 200 -8.82 -18.77 -8.41
CA GLU A 200 -10.05 -17.99 -8.62
C GLU A 200 -9.89 -16.91 -9.70
N GLY A 201 -8.75 -16.86 -10.40
CA GLY A 201 -8.44 -15.85 -11.41
C GLY A 201 -8.25 -14.44 -10.83
N ALA A 202 -8.02 -14.32 -9.53
CA ALA A 202 -7.82 -13.06 -8.83
C ALA A 202 -6.35 -12.67 -8.71
N TYR A 203 -5.40 -13.59 -8.89
CA TYR A 203 -3.98 -13.26 -8.98
C TYR A 203 -3.65 -12.71 -10.38
N LEU A 204 -3.01 -11.56 -10.43
CA LEU A 204 -2.65 -10.85 -11.67
C LEU A 204 -1.15 -10.95 -11.98
N GLY A 205 -0.47 -11.90 -11.34
CA GLY A 205 0.94 -12.17 -11.52
C GLY A 205 1.85 -11.28 -10.70
N ALA A 206 3.15 -11.44 -10.95
CA ALA A 206 4.20 -10.63 -10.37
C ALA A 206 5.14 -10.09 -11.45
N PHE A 207 5.74 -8.93 -11.20
CA PHE A 207 6.75 -8.33 -12.06
C PHE A 207 7.77 -7.55 -11.23
N SER A 208 8.99 -7.45 -11.73
CA SER A 208 10.09 -6.77 -11.03
C SER A 208 10.02 -5.25 -11.23
N LEU A 209 10.44 -4.51 -10.21
CA LEU A 209 10.87 -3.12 -10.31
C LEU A 209 12.34 -3.09 -10.79
N PRO A 210 12.62 -2.77 -12.06
CA PRO A 210 13.98 -2.86 -12.58
C PRO A 210 14.79 -1.65 -12.09
N ARG A 211 15.95 -1.89 -11.48
CA ARG A 211 16.88 -0.83 -11.05
C ARG A 211 17.19 0.16 -12.15
N GLU A 212 17.45 -0.32 -13.36
CA GLU A 212 17.88 0.50 -14.49
C GLU A 212 16.74 1.24 -15.19
N SER A 213 15.47 1.00 -14.81
CA SER A 213 14.35 1.77 -15.34
C SER A 213 14.31 3.16 -14.73
N ARG A 214 13.67 4.10 -15.43
CA ARG A 214 13.44 5.47 -14.91
C ARG A 214 12.68 5.42 -13.58
N GLU A 215 11.67 4.58 -13.50
CA GLU A 215 10.83 4.39 -12.30
C GLU A 215 11.65 3.82 -11.13
N GLY A 216 12.54 2.86 -11.39
CA GLY A 216 13.43 2.30 -10.37
C GLY A 216 14.42 3.33 -9.82
N GLN A 217 15.06 4.13 -10.69
CA GLN A 217 15.98 5.19 -10.26
C GLN A 217 15.27 6.27 -9.46
N LEU A 218 14.11 6.74 -9.93
CA LEU A 218 13.31 7.75 -9.23
C LEU A 218 12.76 7.24 -7.90
N TYR A 219 12.41 5.96 -7.81
CA TYR A 219 12.01 5.36 -6.54
C TYR A 219 13.15 5.36 -5.52
N LEU A 220 14.36 4.96 -5.92
CA LEU A 220 15.53 4.99 -5.04
C LEU A 220 15.82 6.41 -4.54
N ASP A 221 15.73 7.40 -5.42
CA ASP A 221 15.88 8.81 -5.09
C ASP A 221 14.81 9.30 -4.11
N ALA A 222 13.54 8.97 -4.35
CA ALA A 222 12.43 9.32 -3.47
C ALA A 222 12.58 8.71 -2.07
N VAL A 223 13.01 7.44 -1.98
CA VAL A 223 13.25 6.77 -0.69
C VAL A 223 14.42 7.42 0.05
N ALA A 224 15.49 7.81 -0.64
CA ALA A 224 16.60 8.53 -0.01
C ALA A 224 16.15 9.90 0.53
N HIS A 225 15.42 10.68 -0.27
CA HIS A 225 14.84 11.96 0.16
C HIS A 225 13.91 11.80 1.37
N ALA A 226 13.09 10.75 1.38
CA ALA A 226 12.22 10.43 2.51
C ALA A 226 13.01 10.11 3.79
N GLN A 227 14.10 9.35 3.68
CA GLN A 227 14.97 9.03 4.82
C GLN A 227 15.62 10.29 5.40
N GLU A 228 16.09 11.21 4.55
CA GLU A 228 16.61 12.52 4.97
C GLU A 228 15.55 13.40 5.61
N SER A 229 14.31 13.31 5.14
CA SER A 229 13.16 14.07 5.67
C SER A 229 12.61 13.48 6.98
N THR A 230 12.92 12.22 7.30
CA THR A 230 12.41 11.50 8.49
C THR A 230 13.52 10.71 9.19
N PRO A 231 14.64 11.35 9.60
CA PRO A 231 15.83 10.63 10.03
C PRO A 231 15.63 9.80 11.31
N GLU A 232 14.72 10.20 12.19
CA GLU A 232 14.39 9.47 13.42
C GLU A 232 13.49 8.25 13.15
N HIS A 233 12.63 8.35 12.12
CA HIS A 233 11.61 7.36 11.80
C HIS A 233 11.55 7.01 10.30
N PRO A 234 12.69 6.63 9.68
CA PRO A 234 12.69 6.28 8.26
C PRO A 234 11.88 5.01 8.01
N SER A 235 11.35 4.87 6.79
CA SER A 235 10.65 3.66 6.38
C SER A 235 11.61 2.46 6.32
N ILE A 236 11.42 1.51 7.22
CA ILE A 236 12.14 0.22 7.18
C ILE A 236 11.72 -0.57 5.94
N VAL A 237 10.44 -0.53 5.59
CA VAL A 237 9.87 -1.18 4.41
C VAL A 237 10.54 -0.69 3.14
N ASN A 238 10.38 0.60 2.82
CA ASN A 238 10.88 1.14 1.57
C ASN A 238 12.41 1.19 1.53
N GLY A 239 13.07 1.32 2.69
CA GLY A 239 14.53 1.16 2.77
C GLY A 239 15.00 -0.26 2.41
N SER A 240 14.26 -1.28 2.84
CA SER A 240 14.56 -2.69 2.51
C SER A 240 14.30 -2.99 1.03
N VAL A 241 13.19 -2.48 0.49
CA VAL A 241 12.90 -2.56 -0.96
C VAL A 241 13.97 -1.84 -1.77
N ALA A 242 14.37 -0.62 -1.38
CA ALA A 242 15.43 0.12 -2.06
C ALA A 242 16.78 -0.60 -2.01
N ALA A 243 17.10 -1.29 -0.91
CA ALA A 243 18.28 -2.15 -0.84
C ALA A 243 18.18 -3.34 -1.80
N ALA A 244 17.02 -4.03 -1.85
CA ALA A 244 16.80 -5.13 -2.78
C ALA A 244 16.88 -4.69 -4.25
N VAL A 245 16.31 -3.53 -4.60
CA VAL A 245 16.39 -2.93 -5.94
C VAL A 245 17.84 -2.61 -6.31
N ARG A 246 18.68 -2.22 -5.35
CA ARG A 246 20.13 -2.02 -5.58
C ARG A 246 20.88 -3.33 -5.80
N GLY A 247 20.30 -4.47 -5.45
CA GLY A 247 20.90 -5.80 -5.52
C GLY A 247 21.55 -6.24 -4.20
N ASP A 248 21.28 -5.54 -3.10
CA ASP A 248 21.78 -5.91 -1.78
C ASP A 248 21.02 -7.15 -1.26
N PHE A 249 21.65 -7.90 -0.34
CA PHE A 249 21.09 -9.12 0.24
C PHE A 249 21.47 -9.29 1.72
N GLY A 250 20.57 -9.89 2.51
CA GLY A 250 20.78 -10.20 3.92
C GLY A 250 20.52 -9.00 4.84
N ASP A 251 21.33 -8.89 5.89
CA ASP A 251 21.17 -7.87 6.93
C ASP A 251 21.78 -6.53 6.52
N VAL A 252 21.00 -5.74 5.78
CA VAL A 252 21.42 -4.42 5.30
C VAL A 252 21.06 -3.34 6.32
N ARG A 253 22.07 -2.65 6.87
CA ARG A 253 21.87 -1.60 7.88
C ARG A 253 21.82 -0.21 7.23
N PHE A 254 20.66 0.42 7.28
CA PHE A 254 20.45 1.81 6.84
C PHE A 254 19.75 2.69 7.88
N THR A 255 19.36 2.12 9.03
CA THR A 255 18.74 2.86 10.13
C THR A 255 19.05 2.20 11.47
N GLU A 256 19.09 3.01 12.53
CA GLU A 256 19.27 2.53 13.90
C GLU A 256 18.04 1.82 14.46
N ARG A 257 16.87 2.01 13.84
CA ARG A 257 15.62 1.34 14.23
C ARG A 257 15.70 -0.18 14.16
N THR A 258 16.61 -0.71 13.35
CA THR A 258 16.76 -2.16 13.19
C THR A 258 17.88 -2.75 14.05
N ARG A 259 18.65 -1.95 14.82
CA ARG A 259 19.86 -2.38 15.55
C ARG A 259 19.69 -3.66 16.39
N GLY A 260 18.48 -3.95 16.88
CA GLY A 260 18.16 -5.13 17.71
C GLY A 260 17.67 -6.39 16.97
N GLY A 261 17.55 -6.37 15.64
CA GLY A 261 17.12 -7.51 14.83
C GLY A 261 17.84 -7.55 13.50
N GLU A 262 17.79 -8.67 12.76
CA GLU A 262 18.40 -8.79 11.42
C GLU A 262 17.34 -8.55 10.35
N LEU A 263 17.66 -7.68 9.38
CA LEU A 263 16.88 -7.63 8.14
C LEU A 263 17.24 -8.82 7.26
N PHE A 264 16.29 -9.25 6.43
CA PHE A 264 16.53 -10.26 5.41
C PHE A 264 16.19 -9.69 4.03
N VAL A 265 16.98 -8.70 3.61
CA VAL A 265 16.85 -8.11 2.28
C VAL A 265 17.06 -9.20 1.24
N ASN A 266 16.15 -9.32 0.29
CA ASN A 266 16.21 -10.35 -0.72
C ASN A 266 15.57 -9.89 -2.04
N PRO A 267 15.89 -10.52 -3.19
CA PRO A 267 15.39 -10.08 -4.48
C PRO A 267 13.85 -10.11 -4.65
N LEU A 268 13.13 -10.90 -3.85
CA LEU A 268 11.66 -10.93 -3.92
C LEU A 268 11.03 -9.63 -3.42
N MET A 269 11.74 -8.86 -2.59
CA MET A 269 11.28 -7.53 -2.14
C MET A 269 11.16 -6.53 -3.29
N ALA A 270 11.91 -6.73 -4.38
CA ALA A 270 11.83 -5.90 -5.58
C ALA A 270 10.75 -6.38 -6.59
N LEU A 271 9.91 -7.35 -6.20
CA LEU A 271 8.79 -7.82 -7.01
C LEU A 271 7.48 -7.23 -6.51
N TYR A 272 6.67 -6.75 -7.45
CA TYR A 272 5.26 -6.51 -7.20
C TYR A 272 4.50 -7.83 -7.23
N PHE A 273 3.63 -8.05 -6.25
CA PHE A 273 2.60 -9.10 -6.27
C PHE A 273 1.24 -8.45 -6.43
N CYS A 274 0.53 -8.77 -7.51
CA CYS A 274 -0.65 -8.03 -7.92
C CYS A 274 -1.90 -8.90 -7.88
N VAL A 275 -3.00 -8.36 -7.36
CA VAL A 275 -4.28 -9.06 -7.27
C VAL A 275 -5.46 -8.16 -7.60
N ASP A 276 -6.56 -8.76 -8.02
CA ASP A 276 -7.88 -8.14 -8.11
C ASP A 276 -8.41 -7.88 -6.69
N ALA A 277 -8.72 -6.62 -6.34
CA ALA A 277 -9.13 -6.28 -4.98
C ALA A 277 -10.46 -6.93 -4.57
N PRO A 278 -11.51 -6.98 -5.43
CA PRO A 278 -12.71 -7.76 -5.13
C PRO A 278 -12.46 -9.26 -4.91
N GLY A 279 -11.54 -9.85 -5.68
CA GLY A 279 -11.09 -11.22 -5.49
C GLY A 279 -10.39 -11.46 -4.16
N LEU A 280 -9.51 -10.56 -3.75
CA LEU A 280 -8.86 -10.59 -2.45
C LEU A 280 -9.89 -10.44 -1.32
N ALA A 281 -10.79 -9.47 -1.43
CA ALA A 281 -11.81 -9.18 -0.43
C ALA A 281 -12.75 -10.37 -0.16
N ARG A 282 -13.17 -11.11 -1.21
CA ARG A 282 -14.00 -12.31 -1.06
C ARG A 282 -13.32 -13.44 -0.27
N ARG A 283 -11.99 -13.46 -0.24
CA ARG A 283 -11.21 -14.50 0.43
C ARG A 283 -10.93 -14.20 1.89
N ASN A 284 -10.87 -12.93 2.26
CA ASN A 284 -10.69 -12.53 3.65
C ASN A 284 -11.87 -13.00 4.51
N LEU A 285 -11.57 -13.53 5.70
CA LEU A 285 -12.54 -14.24 6.53
C LEU A 285 -13.32 -13.35 7.51
N TYR A 286 -12.96 -12.07 7.61
CA TYR A 286 -13.55 -11.14 8.57
C TYR A 286 -13.86 -9.75 7.99
N LEU A 287 -13.57 -9.51 6.71
CA LEU A 287 -13.74 -8.21 6.08
C LEU A 287 -15.19 -7.71 6.15
N ASP A 288 -16.17 -8.61 6.06
CA ASP A 288 -17.60 -8.31 6.19
C ASP A 288 -17.97 -7.80 7.58
N ARG A 289 -17.23 -8.23 8.62
CA ARG A 289 -17.43 -7.77 10.00
C ARG A 289 -17.00 -6.31 10.16
N LEU A 290 -16.02 -5.85 9.39
CA LEU A 290 -15.47 -4.50 9.47
C LEU A 290 -16.37 -3.44 8.82
N GLU A 291 -17.36 -3.86 8.02
CA GLU A 291 -18.18 -2.99 7.17
C GLU A 291 -18.83 -1.81 7.91
N LYS A 292 -19.19 -1.99 9.19
CA LYS A 292 -19.89 -0.97 9.99
C LYS A 292 -18.98 -0.15 10.90
N THR A 293 -17.66 -0.28 10.75
CA THR A 293 -16.71 0.44 11.59
C THR A 293 -16.61 1.91 11.16
N ALA A 294 -16.50 2.78 12.16
CA ALA A 294 -16.22 4.20 12.01
C ALA A 294 -14.86 4.60 12.59
N LEU A 295 -14.33 3.83 13.53
CA LEU A 295 -13.07 4.09 14.22
C LEU A 295 -12.14 2.87 14.11
N VAL A 296 -10.84 3.11 14.00
CA VAL A 296 -9.80 2.05 13.96
C VAL A 296 -9.90 1.12 15.17
N ARG A 297 -10.17 1.65 16.37
CA ARG A 297 -10.34 0.80 17.56
C ARG A 297 -11.43 -0.27 17.42
N GLN A 298 -12.49 -0.01 16.64
CA GLN A 298 -13.54 -0.99 16.39
C GLN A 298 -13.04 -2.09 15.45
N VAL A 299 -12.16 -1.73 14.51
CA VAL A 299 -11.50 -2.66 13.59
C VAL A 299 -10.62 -3.61 14.39
N SER A 300 -9.73 -3.11 15.23
CA SER A 300 -8.87 -3.95 16.09
C SER A 300 -9.69 -4.93 16.92
N THR A 301 -10.75 -4.45 17.62
CA THR A 301 -11.62 -5.33 18.41
C THR A 301 -12.28 -6.42 17.57
N LEU A 302 -12.79 -6.10 16.38
CA LEU A 302 -13.47 -7.08 15.52
C LEU A 302 -12.51 -8.12 14.92
N ILE A 303 -11.26 -7.73 14.63
CA ILE A 303 -10.21 -8.64 14.18
C ILE A 303 -9.84 -9.58 15.33
N GLU A 304 -9.61 -9.06 16.53
CA GLU A 304 -9.33 -9.87 17.73
C GLU A 304 -10.46 -10.84 18.04
N GLU A 305 -11.71 -10.38 18.09
CA GLU A 305 -12.88 -11.23 18.32
C GLU A 305 -13.03 -12.34 17.26
N PHE A 306 -12.75 -12.02 15.99
CA PHE A 306 -12.72 -13.03 14.94
C PHE A 306 -11.63 -14.08 15.20
N ARG A 307 -10.42 -13.64 15.55
CA ARG A 307 -9.26 -14.52 15.77
C ARG A 307 -9.44 -15.41 17.00
N ASP A 308 -10.00 -14.89 18.09
CA ASP A 308 -10.31 -15.64 19.30
C ASP A 308 -11.42 -16.69 19.06
N GLY A 309 -12.30 -16.43 18.10
CA GLY A 309 -13.34 -17.37 17.68
C GLY A 309 -12.85 -18.50 16.76
N LEU A 310 -11.60 -18.47 16.28
CA LEU A 310 -11.09 -19.52 15.40
C LEU A 310 -10.79 -20.81 16.18
N PRO A 311 -11.24 -21.98 15.69
CA PRO A 311 -10.89 -23.25 16.33
C PRO A 311 -9.38 -23.54 16.25
N ARG A 312 -8.70 -23.00 15.23
CA ARG A 312 -7.25 -23.05 15.05
C ARG A 312 -6.79 -22.00 14.06
N GLN A 313 -5.60 -21.44 14.29
CA GLN A 313 -4.87 -20.66 13.29
C GLN A 313 -3.98 -21.59 12.42
N ARG A 314 -3.80 -21.25 11.14
CA ARG A 314 -2.88 -21.93 10.22
C ARG A 314 -1.45 -21.72 10.73
N PRO A 315 -0.72 -22.81 11.06
CA PRO A 315 0.63 -22.69 11.61
C PRO A 315 1.61 -22.17 10.54
N PRO A 316 2.67 -21.47 10.96
CA PRO A 316 3.73 -21.05 10.04
C PRO A 316 4.39 -22.28 9.39
N ARG A 317 4.84 -22.12 8.14
CA ARG A 317 5.59 -23.15 7.41
C ARG A 317 6.95 -22.60 7.01
N ALA A 318 7.93 -23.49 6.90
CA ALA A 318 9.22 -23.15 6.31
C ALA A 318 9.07 -22.99 4.78
N TYR A 319 10.07 -22.39 4.15
CA TYR A 319 10.23 -22.34 2.70
C TYR A 319 11.69 -22.66 2.39
N PRO A 320 12.03 -23.55 1.43
CA PRO A 320 11.16 -24.29 0.51
C PRO A 320 10.55 -25.59 1.10
N HIS A 321 10.70 -25.81 2.41
CA HIS A 321 10.52 -27.10 3.09
C HIS A 321 9.10 -27.39 3.58
#